data_AF-A0A946CQK0-F1
#
_entry.id   AF-A0A946CQK0-F1
#
_cell.length_a   1.000
_cell.length_b   1.000
_cell.length_c   1.000
_cell.angle_alpha   90.00
_cell.angle_beta   90.00
_cell.angle_gamma   90.00
#
_symmetry.space_group_name_H-M   'P 1'
#
loop_
_entity.id
_entity.type
_entity.pdbx_description
1 polymer ?
#
loop_
_entity_poly.entity_id
_entity_poly.type
_entity_poly.pdbx_seq_one_letter_code
_entity_poly.pdbx_strand_id
1 'polypeptide(L)'
;MNIPDKSVWPQNADGTTDWEALFENQKTGLIAIVSRTETPAQLKQQSDAIIRLIFSRKRDQSIIDKVMPVIDKLIPDGATNDRLGAMQDNVIKMLRKAKDSRIKRAAVFSEKKSKQGKPKKKNNRRPGRIVGFFRRSLDSLALLSALAVKA
;
A
#
# COMPACT_ATOMS: atom_id res chain seq x y z
N MET A 1 18.55 -11.73 -2.49
CA MET A 1 17.14 -11.35 -2.25
C MET A 1 16.25 -12.44 -2.81
N ASN A 2 15.20 -12.87 -2.10
CA ASN A 2 14.31 -13.96 -2.55
C ASN A 2 12.90 -13.45 -2.87
N ILE A 3 12.81 -12.22 -3.39
CA ILE A 3 11.55 -11.55 -3.70
C ILE A 3 11.26 -11.78 -5.18
N PRO A 4 10.06 -12.26 -5.55
CA PRO A 4 9.72 -12.54 -6.94
C PRO A 4 9.72 -11.26 -7.78
N ASP A 5 10.25 -11.35 -9.00
CA ASP A 5 10.24 -10.26 -9.96
C ASP A 5 8.80 -9.85 -10.30
N LYS A 6 8.61 -8.57 -10.62
CA LYS A 6 7.30 -7.99 -10.91
C LYS A 6 6.61 -8.62 -12.13
N SER A 7 7.40 -9.18 -13.05
CA SER A 7 6.95 -9.88 -14.25
C SER A 7 6.15 -11.15 -13.94
N VAL A 8 6.41 -11.81 -12.80
CA VAL A 8 5.78 -13.07 -12.38
C VAL A 8 4.68 -12.88 -11.33
N TRP A 9 4.29 -11.64 -11.05
CA TRP A 9 3.26 -11.37 -10.05
C TRP A 9 1.89 -11.89 -10.50
N PRO A 10 1.11 -12.49 -9.59
CA PRO A 10 -0.22 -12.98 -9.91
C PRO A 10 -1.11 -11.79 -10.33
N GLN A 11 -1.93 -12.02 -11.34
CA GLN A 11 -2.86 -11.03 -11.89
C GLN A 11 -4.28 -11.58 -11.84
N ASN A 12 -5.23 -10.70 -11.50
CA ASN A 12 -6.66 -10.96 -11.63
C ASN A 12 -7.07 -11.01 -13.12
N ALA A 13 -8.25 -11.56 -13.39
CA ALA A 13 -8.84 -11.60 -14.74
C ALA A 13 -8.91 -10.22 -15.43
N ASP A 14 -8.97 -9.13 -14.65
CA ASP A 14 -9.00 -7.75 -15.12
C ASP A 14 -7.61 -7.17 -15.48
N GLY A 15 -6.55 -7.98 -15.43
CA GLY A 15 -5.15 -7.56 -15.68
C GLY A 15 -4.56 -6.69 -14.57
N THR A 16 -5.19 -6.65 -13.39
CA THR A 16 -4.68 -5.96 -12.20
C THR A 16 -3.92 -6.95 -11.32
N THR A 17 -2.88 -6.51 -10.60
CA THR A 17 -2.14 -7.37 -9.68
C THR A 17 -3.06 -7.93 -8.59
N ASP A 18 -3.03 -9.25 -8.41
CA ASP A 18 -3.69 -9.93 -7.31
C ASP A 18 -2.85 -9.75 -6.04
N TRP A 19 -3.21 -8.72 -5.27
CA TRP A 19 -2.53 -8.39 -4.02
C TRP A 19 -2.74 -9.45 -2.93
N GLU A 20 -3.82 -10.24 -2.99
CA GLU A 20 -4.08 -11.27 -1.98
C GLU A 20 -3.15 -12.46 -2.20
N ALA A 21 -3.11 -12.98 -3.43
CA ALA A 21 -2.22 -14.08 -3.80
C ALA A 21 -0.73 -13.71 -3.67
N LEU A 22 -0.36 -12.46 -3.98
CA LEU A 22 1.04 -12.00 -3.86
C LEU A 22 1.51 -11.98 -2.40
N PHE A 23 0.65 -11.63 -1.45
CA PHE A 23 1.04 -11.50 -0.03
C PHE A 23 0.90 -12.81 0.76
N GLU A 24 -0.25 -13.50 0.64
CA GLU A 24 -0.62 -14.60 1.55
C GLU A 24 -0.27 -16.00 1.02
N ASN A 25 0.30 -16.12 -0.20
CA ASN A 25 0.71 -17.43 -0.70
C ASN A 25 1.71 -18.08 0.27
N GLN A 26 1.36 -19.26 0.79
CA GLN A 26 2.12 -19.95 1.83
C GLN A 26 3.55 -20.33 1.40
N LYS A 27 3.77 -20.51 0.10
CA LYS A 27 5.06 -20.95 -0.44
C LYS A 27 5.91 -19.80 -0.97
N THR A 28 5.29 -18.87 -1.70
CA THR A 28 5.99 -17.80 -2.45
C THR A 28 5.51 -16.39 -2.10
N GLY A 29 4.59 -16.26 -1.17
CA GLY A 29 4.03 -14.97 -0.78
C GLY A 29 5.03 -14.12 0.00
N LEU A 30 4.84 -12.80 -0.08
CA LEU A 30 5.70 -11.83 0.59
C LEU A 30 5.73 -12.05 2.12
N ILE A 31 4.62 -12.48 2.72
CA ILE A 31 4.54 -12.81 4.15
C ILE A 31 5.36 -14.07 4.48
N ALA A 32 5.30 -15.09 3.62
CA ALA A 32 6.05 -16.33 3.80
C ALA A 32 7.57 -16.12 3.66
N ILE A 33 8.01 -15.17 2.82
CA ILE A 33 9.43 -14.80 2.72
C ILE A 33 9.93 -14.16 4.03
N VAL A 34 9.11 -13.28 4.62
CA VAL A 34 9.42 -12.58 5.88
C VAL A 34 9.41 -13.53 7.08
N SER A 35 8.49 -14.49 7.13
CA SER A 35 8.45 -15.47 8.22
C SER A 35 9.61 -16.47 8.20
N ARG A 36 10.29 -16.64 7.06
CA ARG A 36 11.43 -17.55 6.89
C ARG A 36 12.80 -16.91 7.13
N THR A 37 12.85 -15.63 7.47
CA THR A 37 14.13 -14.97 7.73
C THR A 37 14.75 -15.48 9.03
N GLU A 38 16.04 -15.78 9.01
CA GLU A 38 16.73 -16.37 10.17
C GLU A 38 17.44 -15.33 11.03
N THR A 39 17.59 -14.09 10.53
CA THR A 39 18.24 -13.00 11.25
C THR A 39 17.46 -11.69 11.15
N PRO A 40 17.54 -10.80 12.17
CA PRO A 40 16.93 -9.48 12.12
C PRO A 40 17.46 -8.61 10.96
N ALA A 41 18.74 -8.75 10.61
CA ALA A 41 19.32 -8.07 9.46
C ALA A 41 18.67 -8.51 8.14
N GLN A 42 18.46 -9.82 7.95
CA GLN A 42 17.72 -10.34 6.80
C GLN A 42 16.28 -9.85 6.82
N LEU A 43 15.60 -9.87 7.98
CA LEU A 43 14.24 -9.36 8.12
C LEU A 43 14.12 -7.91 7.67
N LYS A 44 15.05 -7.05 8.10
CA LYS A 44 15.10 -5.62 7.73
C LYS A 44 15.32 -5.45 6.23
N GLN A 45 16.31 -6.15 5.68
CA GLN A 45 16.64 -6.07 4.25
C GLN A 45 15.48 -6.54 3.36
N GLN A 46 14.85 -7.67 3.70
CA GLN A 46 13.70 -8.17 2.93
C GLN A 46 12.50 -7.23 3.06
N SER A 47 12.23 -6.70 4.25
CA SER A 47 11.12 -5.77 4.48
C SER A 47 11.28 -4.48 3.68
N ASP A 48 12.46 -3.85 3.70
CA ASP A 48 12.75 -2.65 2.90
C ASP A 48 12.57 -2.92 1.40
N ALA A 49 13.15 -4.00 0.89
CA ALA A 49 13.04 -4.37 -0.50
C ALA A 49 11.57 -4.63 -0.92
N ILE A 50 10.77 -5.30 -0.09
CA ILE A 50 9.34 -5.52 -0.35
C ILE A 50 8.59 -4.18 -0.42
N ILE A 51 8.79 -3.28 0.54
CA ILE A 51 8.11 -1.98 0.58
C ILE A 51 8.46 -1.15 -0.67
N ARG A 52 9.74 -1.06 -1.04
CA ARG A 52 10.16 -0.35 -2.25
C ARG A 52 9.57 -0.96 -3.53
N LEU A 53 9.46 -2.28 -3.57
CA LEU A 53 8.93 -3.00 -4.73
C LEU A 53 7.42 -2.77 -4.90
N ILE A 54 6.63 -2.85 -3.83
CA ILE A 54 5.16 -2.66 -3.90
C ILE A 54 4.77 -1.18 -4.06
N PHE A 55 5.60 -0.26 -3.57
CA PHE A 55 5.39 1.20 -3.64
C PHE A 55 6.31 1.88 -4.67
N SER A 56 6.57 1.24 -5.80
CA SER A 56 7.51 1.72 -6.82
C SER A 56 7.06 2.96 -7.62
N ARG A 57 5.90 3.58 -7.33
CA ARG A 57 5.37 4.71 -8.11
C ARG A 57 5.74 6.03 -7.44
N LYS A 58 6.01 7.09 -8.21
CA LYS A 58 6.38 8.43 -7.69
C LYS A 58 5.40 9.00 -6.65
N ARG A 59 4.10 8.71 -6.81
CA ARG A 59 3.04 9.13 -5.87
C ARG A 59 3.00 8.35 -4.56
N ASP A 60 3.68 7.21 -4.50
CA ASP A 60 3.74 6.34 -3.34
C ASP A 60 4.97 6.65 -2.45
N GLN A 61 5.84 7.59 -2.85
CA GLN A 61 7.02 8.03 -2.08
C GLN A 61 6.66 8.47 -0.66
N SER A 62 5.59 9.26 -0.51
CA SER A 62 5.08 9.69 0.81
C SER A 62 4.67 8.55 1.75
N ILE A 63 4.42 7.35 1.22
CA ILE A 63 4.14 6.15 2.01
C ILE A 63 5.46 5.50 2.42
N ILE A 64 6.42 5.39 1.49
CA ILE A 64 7.77 4.90 1.79
C ILE A 64 8.37 5.73 2.93
N ASP A 65 8.32 7.05 2.84
CA ASP A 65 8.89 7.96 3.84
C ASP A 65 8.24 7.78 5.24
N LYS A 66 7.00 7.29 5.30
CA LYS A 66 6.30 7.01 6.56
C LYS A 66 6.53 5.59 7.08
N VAL A 67 6.67 4.62 6.19
CA VAL A 67 6.79 3.19 6.54
C VAL A 67 8.24 2.82 6.88
N MET A 68 9.22 3.41 6.21
CA MET A 68 10.64 3.12 6.45
C MET A 68 11.07 3.37 7.91
N PRO A 69 10.74 4.53 8.55
CA PRO A 69 11.07 4.73 9.96
C PRO A 69 10.36 3.77 10.91
N VAL A 70 9.22 3.20 10.50
CA VAL A 70 8.51 2.18 11.29
C VAL A 70 9.25 0.85 11.22
N ILE A 71 9.79 0.47 10.06
CA ILE A 71 10.65 -0.72 9.93
C ILE A 71 11.88 -0.59 10.82
N ASP A 72 12.54 0.58 10.82
CA ASP A 72 13.71 0.81 11.67
C ASP A 72 13.40 0.72 13.17
N LYS A 73 12.20 1.15 13.58
CA LYS A 73 11.72 1.00 14.97
C LYS A 73 11.36 -0.44 15.33
N LEU A 74 10.80 -1.19 14.38
CA LEU A 74 10.43 -2.59 14.57
C LEU A 74 11.66 -3.50 14.60
N ILE A 75 12.72 -3.13 13.87
CA ILE A 75 13.95 -3.90 13.75
C ILE A 75 15.14 -2.96 14.01
N PRO A 76 15.46 -2.72 15.29
CA PRO A 76 16.61 -1.89 15.64
C PRO A 76 17.91 -2.55 15.15
N ASP A 77 18.87 -1.70 14.77
CA ASP A 77 20.19 -2.16 14.33
C ASP A 77 20.90 -2.87 15.50
N GLY A 78 21.39 -4.09 15.26
CA GLY A 78 22.00 -4.93 16.30
C GLY A 78 21.00 -5.73 17.16
N ALA A 79 19.73 -5.83 16.74
CA ALA A 79 18.75 -6.72 17.36
C ALA A 79 19.26 -8.17 17.50
N THR A 80 18.97 -8.80 18.65
CA THR A 80 19.27 -10.21 18.90
C THR A 80 18.20 -11.13 18.33
N ASN A 81 18.59 -12.38 18.04
CA ASN A 81 17.69 -13.39 17.46
C ASN A 81 16.56 -13.80 18.43
N ASP A 82 16.71 -13.57 19.73
CA ASP A 82 15.70 -13.93 20.75
C ASP A 82 14.35 -13.23 20.53
N ARG A 83 14.36 -12.05 19.89
CA ARG A 83 13.16 -11.27 19.57
C ARG A 83 12.73 -11.40 18.11
N LEU A 84 13.42 -12.21 17.31
CA LEU A 84 13.18 -12.33 15.87
C LEU A 84 11.73 -12.70 15.55
N GLY A 85 11.15 -13.68 16.26
CA GLY A 85 9.75 -14.07 16.06
C GLY A 85 8.77 -12.93 16.30
N ALA A 86 8.98 -12.14 17.36
CA ALA A 86 8.15 -10.97 17.64
C ALA A 86 8.34 -9.86 16.59
N MET A 87 9.55 -9.67 16.08
CA MET A 87 9.84 -8.73 14.99
C MET A 87 9.15 -9.17 13.69
N GLN A 88 9.23 -10.46 13.35
CA GLN A 88 8.55 -11.05 12.20
C GLN A 88 7.04 -10.82 12.28
N ASP A 89 6.42 -11.12 13.42
CA ASP A 89 4.97 -10.91 13.60
C ASP A 89 4.56 -9.45 13.41
N ASN A 90 5.35 -8.51 13.92
CA ASN A 90 5.09 -7.08 13.77
C ASN A 90 5.25 -6.62 12.32
N VAL A 91 6.28 -7.09 11.63
CA VAL A 91 6.48 -6.81 10.19
C VAL A 91 5.34 -7.42 9.37
N ILE A 92 4.92 -8.65 9.66
CA ILE A 92 3.81 -9.31 8.96
C ILE A 92 2.51 -8.52 9.16
N LYS A 93 2.21 -8.07 10.39
CA LYS A 93 1.05 -7.20 10.65
C LYS A 93 1.12 -5.89 9.86
N MET A 94 2.31 -5.29 9.77
CA MET A 94 2.52 -4.08 8.96
C MET A 94 2.31 -4.35 7.47
N LEU A 95 2.84 -5.46 6.94
CA LEU A 95 2.66 -5.85 5.54
C LEU A 95 1.20 -6.14 5.20
N ARG A 96 0.44 -6.77 6.11
CA ARG A 96 -1.01 -6.94 5.95
C ARG A 96 -1.76 -5.60 5.91
N LYS A 97 -1.40 -4.63 6.75
CA LYS A 97 -1.96 -3.27 6.67
C LYS A 97 -1.61 -2.58 5.34
N ALA A 98 -0.39 -2.79 4.83
CA ALA A 98 0.03 -2.28 3.53
C ALA A 98 -0.77 -2.93 2.39
N LYS A 99 -1.00 -4.25 2.44
CA LYS A 99 -1.88 -5.00 1.54
C LYS A 99 -3.29 -4.40 1.52
N ASP A 100 -3.92 -4.22 2.68
CA ASP A 100 -5.26 -3.64 2.79
C ASP A 100 -5.32 -2.23 2.20
N SER A 101 -4.29 -1.41 2.42
CA SER A 101 -4.18 -0.08 1.82
C SER A 101 -4.12 -0.14 0.29
N ARG A 102 -3.41 -1.13 -0.28
CA ARG A 102 -3.33 -1.34 -1.73
C ARG A 102 -4.64 -1.86 -2.32
N ILE A 103 -5.31 -2.80 -1.66
CA ILE A 103 -6.61 -3.32 -2.08
C ILE A 103 -7.65 -2.18 -2.08
N LYS A 104 -7.72 -1.38 -1.01
CA LYS A 104 -8.61 -0.21 -0.95
C LYS A 104 -8.34 0.80 -2.07
N ARG A 105 -7.07 1.10 -2.35
CA ARG A 105 -6.69 2.00 -3.45
C ARG A 105 -7.01 1.43 -4.83
N ALA A 106 -6.85 0.12 -5.02
CA ALA A 106 -7.23 -0.58 -6.24
C ALA A 106 -8.75 -0.52 -6.45
N ALA A 107 -9.55 -0.77 -5.40
CA ALA A 107 -11.01 -0.66 -5.45
C ALA A 107 -11.48 0.76 -5.83
N VAL A 108 -10.90 1.81 -5.20
CA VAL A 108 -11.19 3.21 -5.55
C VAL A 108 -10.81 3.54 -7.00
N PHE A 109 -9.74 2.95 -7.52
CA PHE A 109 -9.34 3.15 -8.92
C PHE A 109 -10.34 2.49 -9.89
N SER A 110 -10.80 1.27 -9.60
CA SER A 110 -11.81 0.57 -10.39
C SER A 110 -13.16 1.31 -10.40
N GLU A 111 -13.60 1.87 -9.27
CA GLU A 111 -14.80 2.72 -9.20
C GLU A 111 -14.66 4.03 -10.00
N LYS A 112 -13.48 4.64 -10.03
CA LYS A 112 -13.25 5.83 -10.85
C LYS A 112 -13.24 5.48 -12.34
N LYS A 113 -12.78 4.29 -12.72
CA LYS A 113 -12.78 3.80 -14.10
C LYS A 113 -14.21 3.53 -14.60
N SER A 114 -15.09 2.96 -13.77
CA SER A 114 -16.49 2.75 -14.13
C SER A 114 -17.29 4.06 -14.28
N LYS A 115 -16.92 5.12 -13.54
CA LYS A 115 -17.55 6.44 -13.64
C LYS A 115 -17.08 7.30 -14.84
N GLN A 116 -15.91 7.02 -15.41
CA GLN A 116 -15.42 7.72 -16.62
C GLN A 116 -15.89 7.09 -17.95
N GLY A 117 -16.51 5.91 -17.91
CA GLY A 117 -16.97 5.16 -19.08
C GLY A 117 -18.37 5.48 -19.60
N LYS A 118 -19.03 6.56 -19.17
CA LYS A 118 -20.28 7.02 -19.81
C LYS A 118 -19.97 8.22 -20.70
N PRO A 119 -20.02 8.12 -22.04
CA PRO A 119 -19.96 9.30 -22.89
C PRO A 119 -21.15 10.19 -22.53
N LYS A 120 -20.88 11.37 -21.99
CA LYS A 120 -21.91 12.42 -21.87
C LYS A 120 -22.40 12.68 -23.29
N LYS A 121 -23.62 12.23 -23.62
CA LYS A 121 -24.33 12.67 -24.84
C LYS A 121 -24.30 14.20 -24.84
N LYS A 122 -23.49 14.79 -25.73
CA LYS A 122 -23.52 16.21 -26.04
C LYS A 122 -24.92 16.50 -26.60
N ASN A 123 -25.81 17.02 -25.77
CA ASN A 123 -27.04 17.62 -26.27
C ASN A 123 -26.77 19.12 -26.44
N ASN A 124 -26.52 19.52 -27.69
CA ASN A 124 -26.44 20.92 -28.10
C ASN A 124 -27.81 21.60 -27.90
N ARG A 125 -28.01 22.30 -26.78
CA ARG A 125 -29.07 23.32 -26.65
C ARG A 125 -28.58 24.52 -25.82
N ARG A 126 -28.04 25.51 -26.54
CA ARG A 126 -28.08 26.99 -26.44
C ARG A 126 -28.05 27.73 -25.07
N PRO A 127 -27.54 28.99 -25.05
CA PRO A 127 -26.89 29.60 -23.89
C PRO A 127 -27.86 30.37 -22.99
N GLY A 128 -27.67 30.24 -21.68
CA GLY A 128 -28.39 30.99 -20.65
C GLY A 128 -27.46 31.28 -19.48
N ARG A 129 -27.03 32.53 -19.39
CA ARG A 129 -26.30 33.17 -18.29
C ARG A 129 -27.05 32.96 -16.96
N ILE A 130 -26.37 32.46 -15.91
CA ILE A 130 -26.68 32.75 -14.49
C ILE A 130 -25.36 32.70 -13.68
N VAL A 131 -25.25 33.68 -12.81
CA VAL A 131 -24.13 34.09 -11.96
C VAL A 131 -24.07 33.25 -10.68
N GLY A 132 -22.84 32.95 -10.23
CA GLY A 132 -22.41 32.80 -8.83
C GLY A 132 -23.08 31.76 -7.93
N PHE A 133 -22.28 30.87 -7.33
CA PHE A 133 -22.18 30.71 -5.87
C PHE A 133 -21.17 29.61 -5.50
N PHE A 134 -20.15 30.01 -4.72
CA PHE A 134 -19.65 29.36 -3.51
C PHE A 134 -19.18 27.88 -3.46
N ARG A 135 -17.96 27.76 -2.88
CA ARG A 135 -17.59 26.90 -1.72
C ARG A 135 -16.58 25.77 -1.98
N ARG A 136 -15.31 26.09 -1.75
CA ARG A 136 -14.45 25.58 -0.65
C ARG A 136 -14.68 24.13 -0.21
N SER A 137 -13.66 23.28 -0.38
CA SER A 137 -13.02 22.56 0.74
C SER A 137 -11.89 21.65 0.20
N LEU A 138 -10.67 22.01 0.59
CA LEU A 138 -9.47 21.20 0.60
C LEU A 138 -9.53 20.35 1.87
N ASP A 139 -10.13 19.16 1.83
CA ASP A 139 -10.08 18.25 2.98
C ASP A 139 -9.98 16.79 2.52
N SER A 140 -8.74 16.30 2.38
CA SER A 140 -8.44 14.86 2.38
C SER A 140 -7.02 14.54 2.85
N LEU A 141 -6.39 15.44 3.63
CA LEU A 141 -5.07 15.21 4.24
C LEU A 141 -5.08 15.17 5.77
N ALA A 142 -6.24 15.33 6.42
CA ALA A 142 -6.36 15.38 7.88
C ALA A 142 -6.71 14.04 8.56
N LEU A 143 -6.77 12.91 7.85
CA LEU A 143 -7.14 11.60 8.43
C LEU A 143 -5.94 10.72 8.84
N LEU A 144 -4.78 11.31 9.10
CA LEU A 144 -3.58 10.59 9.57
C LEU A 144 -2.93 11.16 10.84
N SER A 145 -3.53 12.18 11.48
CA SER A 145 -3.01 12.78 12.74
C SER A 145 -3.88 12.50 13.98
N ALA A 146 -4.99 11.77 13.87
CA ALA A 146 -5.95 11.59 14.98
C ALA A 146 -5.77 10.27 15.77
N LEU A 147 -4.53 9.82 16.00
CA LEU A 147 -4.26 8.65 16.85
C LEU A 147 -2.97 8.80 17.69
N ALA A 148 -2.70 10.03 18.11
CA ALA A 148 -1.64 10.34 19.06
C ALA A 148 -2.11 11.31 20.16
N VAL A 149 -3.27 11.02 20.78
CA VAL A 149 -3.64 11.49 22.14
C VAL A 149 -4.66 10.48 22.69
N LYS A 150 -4.45 10.05 23.95
CA LYS A 150 -5.13 9.01 24.75
C LYS A 150 -4.61 7.57 24.49
N ALA A 151 -4.02 6.87 25.47
CA ALA A 151 -4.03 7.01 26.93
C ALA A 151 -2.64 6.68 27.50
#